data_AF-A0A6M2CKB1-F1
#
_entry.id   AF-A0A6M2CKB1-F1
#
_cell.length_a   1.000
_cell.length_b   1.000
_cell.length_c   1.000
_cell.angle_alpha   90.00
_cell.angle_beta   90.00
_cell.angle_gamma   90.00
#
_symmetry.space_group_name_H-M   'P 1'
#
loop_
_entity.id
_entity.type
_entity.pdbx_description
1 polymer ?
#
loop_
_entity_poly.entity_id
_entity_poly.type
_entity_poly.pdbx_seq_one_letter_code
_entity_poly.pdbx_strand_id
1 'polypeptide(L)'
;MNTRTFKVVSLLWAAMALCLLVGQTEGIVCSPGVCEQETCEPIDESTCDGIVKPRATFCQCCPACIRLLRENDSCFSLLLSGGGPPKAECAKGLYCDPSTTKCVPLQAA
;
A
#
# COMPACT_ATOMS: atom_id res chain seq x y z
N MET A 1 -45.16 28.19 10.72
CA MET A 1 -43.94 27.38 10.55
C MET A 1 -44.27 25.93 10.86
N ASN A 2 -44.01 25.02 9.92
CA ASN A 2 -44.55 23.65 9.92
C ASN A 2 -43.69 22.72 10.80
N THR A 3 -44.22 22.24 11.92
CA THR A 3 -43.51 21.33 12.85
C THR A 3 -42.99 20.05 12.19
N ARG A 4 -43.57 19.70 11.03
CA ARG A 4 -43.18 18.55 10.21
C ARG A 4 -41.83 18.74 9.51
N THR A 5 -41.49 19.95 9.06
CA THR A 5 -40.18 20.23 8.43
C THR A 5 -39.07 20.28 9.48
N PHE A 6 -39.37 20.78 10.69
CA PHE A 6 -38.42 20.83 11.79
C PHE A 6 -37.98 19.42 12.25
N LYS A 7 -38.91 18.47 12.32
CA LYS A 7 -38.60 17.06 12.65
C LYS A 7 -37.72 16.38 11.59
N VAL A 8 -37.99 16.63 10.31
CA VAL A 8 -37.19 16.04 9.21
C VAL A 8 -35.78 16.60 9.20
N VAL A 9 -35.62 17.91 9.40
CA VAL A 9 -34.29 18.55 9.50
C VAL A 9 -33.53 18.00 10.71
N SER A 10 -34.18 17.86 11.86
CA SER A 10 -33.55 17.29 13.07
C SER A 10 -33.12 15.83 12.90
N LEU A 11 -33.93 15.01 12.22
CA LEU A 11 -33.59 13.61 11.91
C LEU A 11 -32.42 13.50 10.92
N LEU A 12 -32.35 14.38 9.91
CA LEU A 12 -31.25 14.41 8.95
C LEU A 12 -29.93 14.82 9.61
N TRP A 13 -29.96 15.80 10.52
CA TRP A 13 -28.79 16.20 11.30
C TRP A 13 -28.31 15.09 12.24
N ALA A 14 -29.23 14.37 12.90
CA ALA A 14 -28.88 13.25 13.76
C ALA A 14 -28.25 12.08 12.96
N ALA A 15 -28.76 11.79 11.76
CA ALA A 15 -28.21 10.77 10.88
C ALA A 15 -26.80 11.13 10.37
N MET A 16 -26.58 12.40 10.03
CA MET A 16 -25.26 12.90 9.60
C MET A 16 -24.23 12.87 10.73
N ALA A 17 -24.64 13.19 11.97
CA ALA A 17 -23.79 13.07 13.16
C ALA A 17 -23.41 11.60 13.46
N LEU A 18 -24.32 10.66 13.22
CA LEU A 18 -24.07 9.23 13.43
C LEU A 18 -23.03 8.66 12.45
N CYS A 19 -23.02 9.11 11.19
CA CYS A 19 -22.02 8.69 10.20
C CYS A 19 -20.59 9.17 10.53
N LEU A 20 -20.43 10.28 11.25
CA LEU A 20 -19.11 10.81 11.63
C LEU A 20 -18.43 10.00 12.74
N LEU A 21 -19.17 9.14 13.46
CA LEU A 21 -18.64 8.30 14.54
C LEU A 21 -17.99 6.99 14.06
N VAL A 22 -18.17 6.59 12.79
CA VAL A 22 -17.66 5.32 12.25
C VAL A 22 -16.28 5.46 11.59
N GLY A 23 -15.65 6.63 11.68
CA GLY A 23 -14.32 6.92 11.13
C GLY A 23 -13.17 6.43 12.01
N GLN A 24 -13.20 5.19 12.50
CA GLN A 24 -12.01 4.59 13.10
C GLN A 24 -11.15 4.03 11.96
N THR A 25 -10.07 4.74 11.65
CA THR A 25 -9.05 4.26 10.73
C THR A 25 -8.19 3.25 11.48
N GLU A 26 -8.57 1.98 11.41
CA GLU A 26 -7.65 0.87 11.69
C GLU A 26 -6.60 0.89 10.57
N GLY A 27 -5.58 1.76 10.70
CA GLY A 27 -4.35 1.56 9.94
C GLY A 27 -3.86 0.17 10.31
N ILE A 28 -3.62 -0.70 9.34
CA ILE A 28 -3.09 -2.03 9.63
C ILE A 28 -1.69 -1.84 10.23
N VAL A 29 -1.59 -1.81 11.56
CA VAL A 29 -0.34 -1.59 12.29
C VAL A 29 0.27 -2.93 12.65
N CYS A 30 1.57 -3.06 12.37
CA CYS A 30 2.33 -4.24 12.76
C CYS A 30 2.60 -4.19 14.26
N SER A 31 2.04 -5.14 15.00
CA SER A 31 2.26 -5.24 16.44
C SER A 31 3.71 -5.68 16.73
N PRO A 32 4.34 -5.20 17.83
CA PRO A 32 5.64 -5.70 18.25
C PRO A 32 5.59 -7.21 18.48
N GLY A 33 6.60 -7.94 17.99
CA GLY A 33 6.68 -9.40 18.12
C GLY A 33 5.89 -10.19 17.07
N VAL A 34 5.18 -9.55 16.14
CA VAL A 34 4.42 -10.26 15.08
C VAL A 34 5.33 -11.22 14.30
N CYS A 35 6.55 -10.80 13.95
CA CYS A 35 7.49 -11.63 13.21
C CYS A 35 7.97 -12.89 13.96
N GLU A 36 7.76 -12.99 15.28
CA GLU A 36 8.11 -14.18 16.06
C GLU A 36 7.08 -15.30 15.90
N GLN A 37 5.85 -14.95 15.47
CA GLN A 37 4.74 -15.89 15.25
C GLN A 37 4.54 -16.21 13.76
N GLU A 38 5.08 -15.39 12.87
CA GLU A 38 5.00 -15.58 11.41
C GLU A 38 6.00 -16.66 10.95
N THR A 39 5.50 -17.69 10.28
CA THR A 39 6.34 -18.67 9.58
C THR A 39 6.50 -18.24 8.12
N CYS A 40 7.73 -17.93 7.71
CA CYS A 40 7.99 -17.51 6.34
C CYS A 40 7.99 -18.70 5.38
N GLU A 41 7.24 -18.57 4.29
CA GLU A 41 7.28 -19.51 3.17
C GLU A 41 8.70 -19.50 2.54
N PRO A 42 9.33 -20.67 2.31
CA PRO A 42 10.61 -20.72 1.62
C PRO A 42 10.45 -20.22 0.19
N ILE A 43 11.31 -19.28 -0.21
CA ILE A 43 11.34 -18.76 -1.57
C ILE A 43 12.37 -19.54 -2.37
N ASP A 44 11.93 -20.18 -3.44
CA ASP A 44 12.81 -20.82 -4.40
C ASP A 44 13.36 -19.75 -5.37
N GLU A 45 14.66 -19.48 -5.28
CA GLU A 45 15.37 -18.54 -6.14
C GLU A 45 15.27 -18.90 -7.62
N SER A 46 15.13 -20.19 -7.95
CA SER A 46 15.01 -20.65 -9.34
C SER A 46 13.68 -20.26 -9.99
N THR A 47 12.66 -19.99 -9.19
CA THR A 47 11.32 -19.56 -9.64
C THR A 47 11.08 -18.06 -9.49
N CYS A 48 12.04 -17.33 -8.90
CA CYS A 48 11.92 -15.91 -8.68
C CYS A 48 12.37 -15.14 -9.94
N ASP A 49 11.41 -14.64 -10.71
CA ASP A 49 11.65 -13.73 -11.86
C ASP A 49 12.05 -12.31 -11.40
N GLY A 50 13.13 -12.20 -10.63
CA GLY A 50 13.55 -10.95 -10.02
C GLY A 50 14.65 -11.12 -8.98
N ILE A 51 14.54 -10.38 -7.89
CA ILE A 51 15.48 -10.46 -6.77
C ILE A 51 14.74 -10.83 -5.49
N VAL A 52 15.29 -11.79 -4.74
CA VAL A 52 14.80 -12.08 -3.39
C VAL A 52 15.32 -10.98 -2.48
N LYS A 53 14.41 -10.16 -1.95
CA LYS A 53 14.76 -9.15 -0.95
C LYS A 53 14.37 -9.65 0.44
N PRO A 54 15.26 -9.53 1.44
CA PRO A 54 14.90 -9.80 2.83
C PRO A 54 13.87 -8.76 3.29
N ARG A 55 12.95 -9.18 4.19
CA ARG A 55 12.00 -8.28 4.86
C ARG A 55 11.12 -7.45 3.91
N ALA A 56 10.68 -8.07 2.81
CA ALA A 56 9.92 -7.41 1.77
C ALA A 56 8.41 -7.75 1.82
N THR A 57 7.94 -8.49 2.82
CA THR A 57 6.52 -8.69 3.09
C THR A 57 5.91 -7.60 3.96
N PHE A 58 4.58 -7.61 4.05
CA PHE A 58 3.84 -6.75 4.97
C PHE A 58 4.38 -6.99 6.40
N CYS A 59 4.62 -5.92 7.16
CA CYS A 59 5.36 -5.93 8.44
C CYS A 59 6.85 -6.28 8.40
N GLN A 60 7.47 -6.40 7.22
CA GLN A 60 8.91 -6.59 7.06
C GLN A 60 9.48 -7.83 7.79
N CYS A 61 8.67 -8.88 7.95
CA CYS A 61 9.09 -10.11 8.64
C CYS A 61 9.78 -11.10 7.71
N CYS A 62 9.26 -11.29 6.50
CA CYS A 62 9.67 -12.35 5.60
C CYS A 62 10.34 -11.81 4.34
N PRO A 63 11.22 -12.62 3.71
CA PRO A 63 11.71 -12.31 2.38
C PRO A 63 10.57 -12.34 1.36
N ALA A 64 10.71 -11.62 0.24
CA ALA A 64 9.81 -11.70 -0.90
C ALA A 64 10.59 -11.61 -2.21
N CYS A 65 10.06 -12.26 -3.26
CA CYS A 65 10.57 -12.10 -4.62
C CYS A 65 10.04 -10.79 -5.22
N ILE A 66 10.94 -9.89 -5.58
CA ILE A 66 10.63 -8.57 -6.13
C ILE A 66 11.01 -8.55 -7.60
N ARG A 67 10.02 -8.32 -8.46
CA ARG A 67 10.25 -8.20 -9.90
C ARG A 67 10.96 -6.90 -10.22
N LEU A 68 12.01 -6.95 -11.04
CA LEU A 68 12.72 -5.76 -11.50
C LEU A 68 12.13 -5.23 -12.80
N LEU A 69 11.58 -4.02 -12.73
CA LEU A 69 11.02 -3.29 -13.87
C LEU A 69 12.16 -2.59 -14.64
N ARG A 70 12.14 -2.72 -15.97
CA ARG A 70 13.12 -2.11 -16.87
C ARG A 70 12.79 -0.65 -17.13
N GLU A 71 13.68 0.04 -17.83
CA GLU A 71 13.42 1.41 -18.28
C GLU A 71 12.14 1.46 -19.14
N ASN A 72 11.32 2.48 -18.91
CA ASN A 72 10.00 2.69 -19.52
C ASN A 72 8.89 1.71 -19.13
N ASP A 73 9.16 0.69 -18.31
CA ASP A 73 8.12 -0.17 -17.76
C ASP A 73 7.19 0.62 -16.83
N SER A 74 5.92 0.22 -16.80
CA SER A 74 4.92 0.83 -15.93
C SER A 74 5.18 0.47 -14.46
N CYS A 75 5.32 1.51 -13.64
CA CYS A 75 5.45 1.41 -12.19
C CYS A 75 4.19 1.89 -11.45
N PHE A 76 3.07 2.03 -12.16
CA PHE A 76 1.79 2.48 -11.59
C PHE A 76 1.33 1.63 -10.39
N SER A 77 1.60 0.32 -10.43
CA SER A 77 1.32 -0.59 -9.33
C SER A 77 2.08 -0.24 -8.04
N LEU A 78 3.27 0.37 -8.12
CA LEU A 78 4.00 0.83 -6.93
C LEU A 78 3.30 2.03 -6.28
N LEU A 79 2.76 2.94 -7.08
CA LEU A 79 2.07 4.15 -6.61
C LEU A 79 0.72 3.83 -5.96
N LEU A 80 0.04 2.79 -6.44
CA LEU A 80 -1.24 2.32 -5.88
C LEU A 80 -1.08 1.52 -4.57
N SER A 81 0.15 1.11 -4.20
CA SER A 81 0.38 0.20 -3.07
C SER A 81 -0.08 0.76 -1.71
N GLY A 82 -0.42 2.05 -1.60
CA GLY A 82 -1.11 2.61 -0.44
C GLY A 82 -0.41 2.41 0.92
N GLY A 83 0.89 2.12 0.93
CA GLY A 83 1.68 1.81 2.13
C GLY A 83 2.06 0.33 2.29
N GLY A 84 1.58 -0.57 1.44
CA GLY A 84 2.03 -1.96 1.38
C GLY A 84 3.39 -2.10 0.68
N PRO A 85 4.17 -3.16 0.99
CA PRO A 85 5.45 -3.39 0.34
C PRO A 85 5.25 -3.75 -1.13
N PRO A 86 6.08 -3.18 -2.04
CA PRO A 86 5.88 -3.36 -3.46
C PRO A 86 6.29 -4.78 -3.89
N LYS A 87 5.51 -5.41 -4.78
CA LYS A 87 5.88 -6.70 -5.40
C LYS A 87 6.80 -6.56 -6.62
N ALA A 88 7.02 -5.33 -7.07
CA ALA A 88 7.87 -4.98 -8.18
C ALA A 88 8.61 -3.68 -7.87
N GLU A 89 9.82 -3.50 -8.38
CA GLU A 89 10.65 -2.32 -8.16
C GLU A 89 11.40 -1.98 -9.45
N CYS A 90 11.66 -0.71 -9.69
CA CYS A 90 12.51 -0.33 -10.82
C CYS A 90 13.93 -0.92 -10.65
N ALA A 91 14.53 -1.35 -11.75
CA ALA A 91 15.89 -1.87 -11.76
C ALA A 91 16.90 -0.84 -11.24
N LYS A 92 18.09 -1.30 -10.88
CA LYS A 92 19.15 -0.44 -10.30
C LYS A 92 19.43 0.76 -11.22
N GLY A 93 19.42 1.95 -10.64
CA GLY A 93 19.64 3.20 -11.38
C GLY A 93 18.40 3.77 -12.06
N LEU A 94 17.22 3.19 -11.82
CA LEU A 94 15.93 3.70 -12.29
C LEU A 94 15.05 4.08 -11.08
N TYR A 95 14.22 5.10 -11.23
CA TYR A 95 13.17 5.45 -10.26
C TYR A 95 11.82 5.54 -10.95
N CYS A 96 10.75 5.30 -10.19
CA CYS A 96 9.39 5.47 -10.69
C CYS A 96 9.03 6.96 -10.70
N ASP A 97 8.92 7.56 -11.90
CA ASP A 97 8.47 8.93 -12.04
C ASP A 97 6.95 9.02 -11.79
N PRO A 98 6.49 9.77 -10.77
CA PRO A 98 5.07 9.88 -10.47
C PRO A 98 4.26 10.59 -11.57
N SER A 99 4.91 11.37 -12.45
CA SER A 99 4.24 12.09 -13.54
C SER A 99 3.93 11.18 -14.72
N THR A 100 4.88 10.34 -15.10
CA THR A 100 4.73 9.42 -16.24
C THR A 100 4.33 8.01 -15.83
N THR A 101 4.41 7.68 -14.53
CA THR A 101 4.18 6.34 -13.96
C THR A 101 5.08 5.27 -14.58
N LYS A 102 6.30 5.67 -14.95
CA LYS A 102 7.30 4.81 -15.60
C LYS A 102 8.63 4.81 -14.87
N CYS A 103 9.37 3.71 -15.00
CA CYS A 103 10.76 3.67 -14.53
C CYS A 103 11.67 4.46 -15.48
N VAL A 104 12.27 5.53 -14.98
CA VAL A 104 13.19 6.41 -15.72
C VAL A 104 14.55 6.47 -15.03
N PRO A 105 15.65 6.82 -15.73
CA PRO A 105 16.97 6.92 -15.12
C PRO A 105 16.98 7.86 -13.92
N LEU A 106 17.56 7.42 -12.79
CA LEU A 106 17.98 8.29 -11.71
C LEU A 106 19.04 9.21 -12.31
N GLN A 107 18.68 10.46 -12.62
CA GLN A 107 19.67 11.47 -12.97
C GLN A 107 20.61 11.60 -11.77
N ALA A 108 21.87 11.18 -11.95
CA ALA A 108 22.92 11.43 -10.98
C ALA A 108 23.08 12.95 -10.90
N ALA A 109 22.57 13.55 -9.82
CA ALA A 109 22.83 14.93 -9.47
C ALA A 109 24.31 15.12 -9.10
#